data_AF-A0A3M9M4G2-F1
#
_entry.id   AF-A0A3M9M4G2-F1
#
_cell.length_a   1.000
_cell.length_b   1.000
_cell.length_c   1.000
_cell.angle_alpha   90.00
_cell.angle_beta   90.00
_cell.angle_gamma   90.00
#
_symmetry.space_group_name_H-M   'P 1'
#
loop_
_entity.id
_entity.type
_entity.pdbx_description
1 polymer ?
#
loop_
_entity_poly.entity_id
_entity_poly.type
_entity_poly.pdbx_seq_one_letter_code
_entity_poly.pdbx_strand_id
1 'polypeptide(L)'
;MEGVARPFWSEQAVRVADACVANVHDLVGVYLHGSAALGGFTRSSDLDILVVADGSVTGVAPVLLACATPSALELSIVSRAAAATPLAPYPFRLHIAGPARMSEDTGEGDPDLAAHYAVCRQSAIALFGPPPQDIFGAVSPHALVGYFVGELRWGLQYADQRYAVLNACRAVAFASGGRLLSKIDGADWWVSRFGPNPLVSQAKSAQLAGQPLGPADSAAAEFVARAIGLLEASARQIARYGARSV
;
A
#
# COMPACT_ATOMS: atom_id res chain seq x y z
N MET A 1 -31.64 8.64 11.88
CA MET A 1 -30.41 8.23 11.16
C MET A 1 -29.35 9.24 11.49
N GLU A 2 -28.54 8.96 12.51
CA GLU A 2 -27.38 9.81 12.84
C GLU A 2 -26.45 9.83 11.62
N GLY A 3 -26.16 11.04 11.13
CA GLY A 3 -25.28 11.24 9.99
C GLY A 3 -23.91 10.70 10.34
N VAL A 4 -23.52 9.58 9.73
CA VAL A 4 -22.15 9.07 9.81
C VAL A 4 -21.24 10.21 9.35
N ALA A 5 -20.43 10.73 10.28
CA ALA A 5 -19.48 11.78 9.97
C ALA A 5 -18.62 11.32 8.79
N ARG A 6 -18.55 12.13 7.72
CA ARG A 6 -17.76 11.78 6.55
C ARG A 6 -16.30 11.61 6.95
N PRO A 7 -15.60 10.56 6.46
CA PRO A 7 -14.19 10.38 6.75
C PRO A 7 -13.38 11.61 6.33
N PHE A 8 -12.37 11.99 7.12
CA PHE A 8 -11.54 13.17 6.86
C PHE A 8 -10.90 13.20 5.46
N TRP A 9 -10.52 12.04 4.93
CA TRP A 9 -9.93 11.91 3.59
C TRP A 9 -10.94 12.06 2.44
N SER A 10 -12.24 11.99 2.71
CA SER A 10 -13.27 11.84 1.66
C SER A 10 -13.39 13.04 0.73
N GLU A 11 -13.34 14.27 1.26
CA GLU A 11 -13.41 15.47 0.43
C GLU A 11 -12.18 15.62 -0.47
N GLN A 12 -11.00 15.29 0.05
CA GLN A 12 -9.77 15.30 -0.75
C GLN A 12 -9.82 14.23 -1.85
N ALA A 13 -10.27 13.01 -1.52
CA ALA A 13 -10.41 11.92 -2.48
C ALA A 13 -11.36 12.29 -3.63
N VAL A 14 -12.51 12.91 -3.32
CA VAL A 14 -13.45 13.41 -4.35
C VAL A 14 -12.79 14.45 -5.23
N ARG A 15 -12.09 15.45 -4.67
CA ARG A 15 -11.38 16.46 -5.47
C ARG A 15 -10.35 15.85 -6.42
N VAL A 16 -9.57 14.86 -5.94
CA VAL A 16 -8.60 14.16 -6.79
C VAL A 16 -9.30 13.39 -7.90
N ALA A 17 -10.40 12.69 -7.60
CA ALA A 17 -11.17 11.97 -8.61
C ALA A 17 -11.76 12.91 -9.67
N ASP A 18 -12.35 14.04 -9.26
CA ASP A 18 -12.89 15.05 -10.17
C ASP A 18 -11.78 15.64 -11.07
N ALA A 19 -10.60 15.91 -10.50
CA ALA A 19 -9.44 16.37 -11.24
C ALA A 19 -8.98 15.33 -12.28
N CYS A 20 -8.95 14.05 -11.91
CA CYS A 20 -8.67 12.98 -12.86
C CYS A 20 -9.71 12.92 -13.98
N VAL A 21 -11.01 12.95 -13.66
CA VAL A 21 -12.10 12.90 -14.66
C VAL A 21 -12.02 14.06 -15.65
N ALA A 22 -11.64 15.25 -15.19
CA ALA A 22 -11.56 16.44 -16.03
C ALA A 22 -10.29 16.50 -16.90
N ASN A 23 -9.19 15.87 -16.49
CA ASN A 23 -7.86 16.11 -17.09
C ASN A 23 -7.15 14.85 -17.61
N VAL A 24 -7.57 13.65 -17.23
CA VAL A 24 -6.94 12.39 -17.67
C VAL A 24 -7.75 11.81 -18.83
N HIS A 25 -7.12 11.73 -20.00
CA HIS A 25 -7.73 11.14 -21.19
C HIS A 25 -7.77 9.60 -21.10
N ASP A 26 -8.80 9.00 -21.68
CA ASP A 26 -9.10 7.56 -21.62
C ASP A 26 -9.00 6.99 -20.19
N LEU A 27 -9.58 7.74 -19.23
CA LEU A 27 -9.68 7.35 -17.84
C LEU A 27 -10.58 6.12 -17.69
N VAL A 28 -10.05 5.07 -17.06
CA VAL A 28 -10.77 3.82 -16.77
C VAL A 28 -11.30 3.82 -15.34
N GLY A 29 -10.52 4.32 -14.38
CA GLY A 29 -10.93 4.34 -12.98
C GLY A 29 -9.96 5.07 -12.06
N VAL A 30 -10.48 5.49 -10.90
CA VAL A 30 -9.74 6.15 -9.81
C VAL A 30 -10.04 5.40 -8.53
N TYR A 31 -9.00 4.87 -7.88
CA TYR A 31 -9.13 3.94 -6.77
C TYR A 31 -8.38 4.44 -5.55
N LEU A 32 -9.13 4.75 -4.49
CA LEU A 32 -8.55 5.01 -3.17
C LEU A 32 -8.11 3.68 -2.56
N HIS A 33 -6.86 3.57 -2.13
CA HIS A 33 -6.32 2.37 -1.51
C HIS A 33 -5.60 2.68 -0.19
N GLY A 34 -4.66 1.81 0.18
CA GLY A 34 -3.77 2.02 1.31
C GLY A 34 -4.51 2.21 2.63
N SER A 35 -4.06 3.15 3.46
CA SER A 35 -4.54 3.24 4.85
C SER A 35 -6.01 3.64 4.97
N ALA A 36 -6.54 4.43 4.02
CA ALA A 36 -7.95 4.82 3.97
C ALA A 36 -8.86 3.62 3.68
N ALA A 37 -8.50 2.84 2.66
CA ALA A 37 -9.24 1.64 2.27
C ALA A 37 -9.14 0.50 3.29
N LEU A 38 -7.99 0.37 3.97
CA LEU A 38 -7.75 -0.67 4.97
C LEU A 38 -8.24 -0.30 6.38
N GLY A 39 -8.79 0.91 6.61
CA GLY A 39 -9.35 1.32 7.90
C GLY A 39 -8.33 1.83 8.94
N GLY A 40 -7.14 2.27 8.50
CA GLY A 40 -6.05 2.75 9.37
C GLY A 40 -5.56 4.16 9.09
N PHE A 41 -6.36 4.99 8.41
CA PHE A 41 -5.98 6.36 8.03
C PHE A 41 -5.90 7.30 9.23
N THR A 42 -4.80 8.05 9.34
CA THR A 42 -4.59 9.07 10.38
C THR A 42 -4.26 10.43 9.75
N ARG A 43 -4.14 11.48 10.55
CA ARG A 43 -3.73 12.81 10.06
C ARG A 43 -2.31 12.86 9.48
N SER A 44 -1.48 11.88 9.81
CA SER A 44 -0.13 11.72 9.27
C SER A 44 -0.07 10.74 8.11
N SER A 45 -1.21 10.21 7.65
CA SER A 45 -1.28 9.35 6.48
C SER A 45 -1.27 10.18 5.21
N ASP A 46 -0.58 9.64 4.21
CA ASP A 46 -0.74 10.04 2.82
C ASP A 46 -2.07 9.49 2.27
N LEU A 47 -2.63 10.18 1.29
CA LEU A 47 -3.79 9.72 0.56
C LEU A 47 -3.34 8.88 -0.64
N ASP A 48 -3.50 7.57 -0.52
CA ASP A 48 -3.03 6.61 -1.51
C ASP A 48 -4.07 6.41 -2.64
N ILE A 49 -3.74 6.78 -3.88
CA ILE A 49 -4.65 6.68 -5.04
C ILE A 49 -3.95 5.99 -6.22
N LEU A 50 -4.61 4.98 -6.79
CA LEU A 50 -4.17 4.35 -8.04
C LEU A 50 -5.16 4.71 -9.15
N VAL A 51 -4.66 5.30 -10.23
CA VAL A 51 -5.44 5.71 -11.39
C VAL A 51 -5.14 4.77 -12.56
N VAL A 52 -6.18 4.30 -13.23
CA VAL A 52 -6.04 3.47 -14.43
C VAL A 52 -6.49 4.27 -15.64
N ALA A 53 -5.58 4.49 -16.58
CA ALA A 53 -5.86 5.25 -17.81
C ALA A 53 -4.89 4.89 -18.94
N ASP A 54 -5.37 4.90 -20.18
CA ASP A 54 -4.57 4.61 -21.37
C ASP A 54 -4.21 5.87 -22.20
N GLY A 55 -4.90 6.99 -21.96
CA GLY A 55 -4.72 8.25 -22.70
C GLY A 55 -3.64 9.15 -22.07
N SER A 56 -3.23 10.23 -22.72
CA SER A 56 -2.07 11.03 -22.28
C SER A 56 -2.15 11.52 -20.82
N VAL A 57 -1.00 11.53 -20.13
CA VAL A 57 -0.82 12.06 -18.77
C VAL A 57 -0.09 13.42 -18.74
N THR A 58 0.24 13.97 -19.91
CA THR A 58 0.95 15.25 -20.02
C THR A 58 0.16 16.38 -19.37
N GLY A 59 0.80 17.14 -18.48
CA GLY A 59 0.19 18.29 -17.82
C GLY A 59 -0.81 17.95 -16.70
N VAL A 60 -1.03 16.67 -16.40
CA VAL A 60 -1.96 16.22 -15.34
C VAL A 60 -1.36 16.49 -13.95
N ALA A 61 -0.05 16.27 -13.78
CA ALA A 61 0.59 16.29 -12.46
C ALA A 61 0.40 17.59 -11.66
N PRO A 62 0.54 18.81 -12.23
CA PRO A 62 0.30 20.05 -11.49
C PRO A 62 -1.14 20.18 -10.96
N VAL A 63 -2.13 19.67 -11.71
CA VAL A 63 -3.55 19.69 -11.31
C VAL A 63 -3.79 18.74 -10.14
N LEU A 64 -3.21 17.54 -10.18
CA LEU A 64 -3.33 16.57 -9.08
C LEU A 64 -2.57 17.02 -7.83
N LEU A 65 -1.40 17.64 -7.97
CA LEU A 65 -0.63 18.22 -6.87
C LEU A 65 -1.41 19.33 -6.16
N ALA A 66 -2.17 20.15 -6.89
CA ALA A 66 -3.05 21.17 -6.29
C ALA A 66 -4.16 20.55 -5.40
N CYS A 67 -4.45 19.26 -5.57
CA CYS A 67 -5.40 18.50 -4.75
C CYS A 67 -4.74 17.81 -3.53
N ALA A 68 -3.41 17.89 -3.36
CA ALA A 68 -2.65 17.23 -2.29
C ALA A 68 -2.77 17.97 -0.93
N THR A 69 -3.99 18.23 -0.50
CA THR A 69 -4.33 18.89 0.76
C THR A 69 -5.66 18.36 1.28
N PRO A 70 -5.83 18.13 2.60
CA PRO A 70 -4.85 18.40 3.66
C PRO A 70 -3.76 17.34 3.84
N SER A 71 -3.97 16.11 3.36
CA SER A 71 -2.94 15.06 3.38
C SER A 71 -2.08 15.13 2.13
N ALA A 72 -0.82 14.71 2.24
CA ALA A 72 -0.01 14.53 1.05
C ALA A 72 -0.61 13.46 0.14
N LEU A 73 -0.30 13.52 -1.15
CA LEU A 73 -0.82 12.60 -2.15
C LEU A 73 0.26 11.59 -2.51
N GLU A 74 -0.10 10.31 -2.46
CA GLU A 74 0.68 9.21 -3.02
C GLU A 74 -0.16 8.66 -4.18
N LEU A 75 0.23 8.95 -5.42
CA LEU A 75 -0.59 8.63 -6.59
C LEU A 75 0.23 8.11 -7.76
N SER A 76 -0.18 6.98 -8.32
CA SER A 76 0.36 6.47 -9.58
C SER A 76 -0.74 6.38 -10.65
N ILE A 77 -0.40 6.71 -11.89
CA ILE A 77 -1.21 6.43 -13.08
C ILE A 77 -0.59 5.25 -13.81
N VAL A 78 -1.39 4.22 -14.08
CA VAL A 78 -0.98 2.98 -14.74
C VAL A 78 -1.91 2.66 -15.91
N SER A 79 -1.44 1.88 -16.89
CA SER A 79 -2.29 1.45 -18.01
C SER A 79 -3.30 0.40 -17.58
N ARG A 80 -4.38 0.25 -18.36
CA ARG A 80 -5.34 -0.84 -18.13
C ARG A 80 -4.67 -2.21 -18.21
N ALA A 81 -3.74 -2.38 -19.15
CA ALA A 81 -3.00 -3.63 -19.32
C ALA A 81 -2.14 -3.97 -18.08
N ALA A 82 -1.43 -2.98 -17.54
CA ALA A 82 -0.61 -3.16 -16.33
C ALA A 82 -1.46 -3.47 -15.09
N ALA A 83 -2.62 -2.80 -14.95
CA ALA A 83 -3.56 -3.09 -13.88
C ALA A 83 -4.18 -4.50 -13.99
N ALA A 84 -4.58 -4.92 -15.19
CA ALA A 84 -5.21 -6.21 -15.42
C ALA A 84 -4.23 -7.39 -15.29
N THR A 85 -2.95 -7.18 -15.64
CA THR A 85 -1.90 -8.20 -15.54
C THR A 85 -0.65 -7.64 -14.85
N PRO A 86 -0.67 -7.47 -13.52
CA PRO A 86 0.44 -6.89 -12.77
C PRO A 86 1.71 -7.74 -12.87
N LEU A 87 2.77 -7.18 -13.46
CA LEU A 87 4.05 -7.86 -13.65
C LEU A 87 5.22 -6.88 -13.48
N ALA A 88 6.33 -7.36 -12.91
CA ALA A 88 7.58 -6.61 -12.82
C ALA A 88 8.07 -6.22 -14.24
N PRO A 89 8.62 -5.01 -14.43
CA PRO A 89 9.04 -4.06 -13.39
C PRO A 89 7.91 -3.21 -12.78
N TYR A 90 6.64 -3.49 -13.10
CA TYR A 90 5.45 -2.74 -12.70
C TYR A 90 5.50 -1.32 -13.28
N PRO A 91 5.21 -1.19 -14.58
CA PRO A 91 5.29 0.10 -15.24
C PRO A 91 4.21 1.05 -14.73
N PHE A 92 4.55 2.33 -14.73
CA PHE A 92 3.64 3.44 -14.49
C PHE A 92 3.78 4.47 -15.60
N ARG A 93 2.99 5.53 -15.52
CA ARG A 93 2.98 6.62 -16.50
C ARG A 93 3.25 7.96 -15.85
N LEU A 94 2.74 8.11 -14.64
CA LEU A 94 3.01 9.23 -13.74
C LEU A 94 3.00 8.70 -12.32
N HIS A 95 3.91 9.19 -11.49
CA HIS A 95 3.90 8.95 -10.06
C HIS A 95 4.06 10.29 -9.33
N ILE A 96 3.30 10.47 -8.25
CA ILE A 96 3.30 11.63 -7.36
C ILE A 96 3.56 11.10 -5.96
N ALA A 97 4.60 11.62 -5.31
CA ALA A 97 4.98 11.24 -3.95
C ALA A 97 5.19 12.47 -3.06
N GLY A 98 4.22 12.72 -2.19
CA GLY A 98 4.27 13.85 -1.26
C GLY A 98 3.74 15.15 -1.87
N PRO A 99 4.01 16.32 -1.26
CA PRO A 99 3.34 17.57 -1.64
C PRO A 99 3.78 18.18 -2.97
N ALA A 100 4.88 17.70 -3.59
CA ALA A 100 5.44 18.33 -4.79
C ALA A 100 6.32 17.45 -5.69
N ARG A 101 6.57 16.17 -5.37
CA ARG A 101 7.44 15.33 -6.21
C ARG A 101 6.60 14.60 -7.23
N MET A 102 7.06 14.62 -8.48
CA MET A 102 6.51 13.82 -9.56
C MET A 102 7.62 13.15 -10.37
N SER A 103 7.33 11.99 -10.92
CA SER A 103 8.18 11.28 -11.87
C SER A 103 7.34 10.63 -12.97
N GLU A 104 7.92 10.54 -14.16
CA GLU A 104 7.41 9.68 -15.24
C GLU A 104 8.26 8.42 -15.30
N ASP A 105 7.70 7.33 -15.79
CA ASP A 105 8.40 6.04 -15.84
C ASP A 105 9.51 6.08 -16.89
N THR A 106 10.73 5.77 -16.46
CA THR A 106 11.91 5.66 -17.32
C THR A 106 12.15 4.24 -17.83
N GLY A 107 11.22 3.31 -17.55
CA GLY A 107 11.30 1.89 -17.89
C GLY A 107 11.76 0.99 -16.73
N GLU A 108 12.20 1.59 -15.62
CA GLU A 108 12.62 0.88 -14.41
C GLU A 108 11.41 0.40 -13.58
N GLY A 109 10.22 0.97 -13.81
CA GLY A 109 9.00 0.67 -13.08
C GLY A 109 9.06 1.03 -11.60
N ASP A 110 8.05 0.59 -10.85
CA ASP A 110 7.92 0.84 -9.42
C ASP A 110 7.54 -0.45 -8.66
N PRO A 111 8.47 -1.06 -7.92
CA PRO A 111 8.20 -2.25 -7.12
C PRO A 111 7.04 -2.11 -6.12
N ASP A 112 6.74 -0.90 -5.64
CA ASP A 112 5.67 -0.66 -4.67
C ASP A 112 4.29 -0.89 -5.29
N LEU A 113 4.17 -0.76 -6.61
CA LEU A 113 2.93 -1.06 -7.33
C LEU A 113 2.49 -2.51 -7.17
N ALA A 114 3.41 -3.45 -6.91
CA ALA A 114 3.03 -4.82 -6.57
C ALA A 114 2.06 -4.84 -5.37
N ALA A 115 2.36 -4.07 -4.33
CA ALA A 115 1.50 -3.94 -3.17
C ALA A 115 0.26 -3.08 -3.47
N HIS A 116 0.40 -2.00 -4.24
CA HIS A 116 -0.73 -1.12 -4.58
C HIS A 116 -1.80 -1.87 -5.37
N TYR A 117 -1.42 -2.66 -6.39
CA TYR A 117 -2.34 -3.50 -7.14
C TYR A 117 -3.06 -4.52 -6.25
N ALA A 118 -2.31 -5.18 -5.36
CA ALA A 118 -2.89 -6.20 -4.48
C ALA A 118 -3.86 -5.59 -3.45
N VAL A 119 -3.52 -4.45 -2.85
CA VAL A 119 -4.43 -3.72 -1.95
C VAL A 119 -5.64 -3.21 -2.73
N CYS A 120 -5.45 -2.69 -3.94
CA CYS A 120 -6.56 -2.22 -4.76
C CYS A 120 -7.55 -3.34 -5.07
N ARG A 121 -7.07 -4.49 -5.52
CA ARG A 121 -7.90 -5.66 -5.77
C ARG A 121 -8.67 -6.12 -4.53
N GLN A 122 -8.03 -6.07 -3.34
CA GLN A 122 -8.62 -6.58 -2.11
C GLN A 122 -9.62 -5.60 -1.47
N SER A 123 -9.32 -4.30 -1.49
CA SER A 123 -9.92 -3.36 -0.53
C SER A 123 -10.13 -1.95 -1.07
N ALA A 124 -9.71 -1.61 -2.29
CA ALA A 124 -9.89 -0.24 -2.77
C ALA A 124 -11.36 0.19 -2.81
N ILE A 125 -11.54 1.50 -2.65
CA ILE A 125 -12.80 2.17 -2.87
C ILE A 125 -12.73 2.80 -4.27
N ALA A 126 -13.62 2.36 -5.17
CA ALA A 126 -13.77 2.98 -6.47
C ALA A 126 -14.40 4.37 -6.29
N LEU A 127 -13.60 5.42 -6.54
CA LEU A 127 -14.08 6.80 -6.59
C LEU A 127 -14.69 7.11 -7.96
N PHE A 128 -14.16 6.47 -9.00
CA PHE A 128 -14.66 6.50 -10.37
C PHE A 128 -14.31 5.19 -11.07
N GLY A 129 -15.17 4.73 -11.99
CA GLY A 129 -14.94 3.54 -12.79
C GLY A 129 -15.55 2.24 -12.21
N PRO A 130 -15.23 1.09 -12.83
CA PRO A 130 -15.75 -0.21 -12.42
C PRO A 130 -15.29 -0.66 -11.02
N PRO A 131 -15.88 -1.73 -10.47
CA PRO A 131 -15.38 -2.35 -9.24
C PRO A 131 -13.89 -2.74 -9.34
N PRO A 132 -13.08 -2.56 -8.28
CA PRO A 132 -11.64 -2.83 -8.33
C PRO A 132 -11.28 -4.27 -8.74
N GLN A 133 -12.08 -5.26 -8.34
CA GLN A 133 -11.84 -6.67 -8.68
C GLN A 133 -11.96 -7.00 -10.17
N ASP A 134 -12.63 -6.14 -10.94
CA ASP A 134 -12.81 -6.27 -12.38
C ASP A 134 -11.66 -5.61 -13.16
N ILE A 135 -10.85 -4.77 -12.48
CA ILE A 135 -9.75 -4.00 -13.08
C ILE A 135 -8.39 -4.55 -12.70
N PHE A 136 -8.20 -4.89 -11.43
CA PHE A 136 -6.89 -5.28 -10.91
C PHE A 136 -6.71 -6.80 -10.93
N GLY A 137 -5.75 -7.28 -11.71
CA GLY A 137 -5.33 -8.67 -11.72
C GLY A 137 -4.72 -9.12 -10.39
N ALA A 138 -4.61 -10.44 -10.20
CA ALA A 138 -3.95 -10.98 -9.04
C ALA A 138 -2.43 -10.78 -9.14
N VAL A 139 -1.81 -10.26 -8.08
CA VAL A 139 -0.35 -10.24 -7.92
C VAL A 139 0.07 -11.57 -7.32
N SER A 140 1.14 -12.17 -7.83
CA SER A 140 1.58 -13.48 -7.32
C SER A 140 1.97 -13.38 -5.84
N PRO A 141 1.64 -14.40 -5.01
CA PRO A 141 2.06 -14.42 -3.61
C PRO A 141 3.57 -14.33 -3.44
N HIS A 142 4.34 -14.93 -4.37
CA HIS A 142 5.80 -14.85 -4.36
C HIS A 142 6.32 -13.41 -4.53
N ALA A 143 5.74 -12.66 -5.47
CA ALA A 143 6.09 -11.25 -5.66
C ALA A 143 5.76 -10.41 -4.43
N LEU A 144 4.60 -10.61 -3.81
CA LEU A 144 4.22 -9.89 -2.59
C LEU A 144 5.10 -10.23 -1.40
N VAL A 145 5.50 -11.51 -1.24
CA VAL A 145 6.50 -11.88 -0.22
C VAL A 145 7.83 -11.19 -0.49
N GLY A 146 8.28 -11.14 -1.74
CA GLY A 146 9.49 -10.41 -2.13
C GLY A 146 9.42 -8.92 -1.78
N TYR A 147 8.31 -8.26 -2.12
CA TYR A 147 8.02 -6.88 -1.73
C TYR A 147 8.11 -6.69 -0.21
N PHE A 148 7.39 -7.51 0.58
CA PHE A 148 7.42 -7.39 2.03
C PHE A 148 8.83 -7.58 2.60
N VAL A 149 9.62 -8.53 2.11
CA VAL A 149 11.00 -8.69 2.57
C VAL A 149 11.84 -7.45 2.26
N GLY A 150 11.67 -6.85 1.08
CA GLY A 150 12.29 -5.56 0.74
C GLY A 150 11.91 -4.45 1.71
N GLU A 151 10.60 -4.28 1.93
CA GLU A 151 10.04 -3.29 2.85
C GLU A 151 10.54 -3.44 4.29
N LEU A 152 10.66 -4.67 4.78
CA LEU A 152 11.17 -4.93 6.13
C LEU A 152 12.65 -4.59 6.26
N ARG A 153 13.46 -4.88 5.23
CA ARG A 153 14.89 -4.51 5.21
C ARG A 153 15.07 -3.00 5.13
N TRP A 154 14.32 -2.33 4.25
CA TRP A 154 14.35 -0.88 4.14
C TRP A 154 13.89 -0.21 5.44
N GLY A 155 12.78 -0.68 6.01
CA GLY A 155 12.20 -0.14 7.24
C GLY A 155 13.13 -0.25 8.45
N LEU A 156 13.93 -1.32 8.53
CA LEU A 156 14.96 -1.44 9.58
C LEU A 156 16.08 -0.40 9.46
N GLN A 157 16.43 -0.02 8.24
CA GLN A 157 17.58 0.84 7.99
C GLN A 157 17.21 2.33 7.99
N TYR A 158 16.03 2.66 7.49
CA TYR A 158 15.69 4.05 7.16
C TYR A 158 14.42 4.57 7.83
N ALA A 159 13.61 3.69 8.43
CA ALA A 159 12.32 4.09 9.00
C ALA A 159 12.32 4.09 10.53
N ASP A 160 11.23 4.62 11.07
CA ASP A 160 10.92 4.58 12.51
C ASP A 160 10.64 3.14 12.97
N GLN A 161 11.03 2.79 14.20
CA GLN A 161 10.79 1.50 14.84
C GLN A 161 9.32 1.08 14.78
N ARG A 162 8.41 2.04 14.95
CA ARG A 162 6.96 1.82 14.79
C ARG A 162 6.63 1.29 13.40
N TYR A 163 7.20 1.89 12.36
CA TYR A 163 7.00 1.45 10.98
C TYR A 163 7.53 0.03 10.78
N ALA A 164 8.76 -0.23 11.22
CA ALA A 164 9.42 -1.52 11.06
C ALA A 164 8.64 -2.67 11.76
N VAL A 165 8.27 -2.48 13.03
CA VAL A 165 7.54 -3.50 13.82
C VAL A 165 6.14 -3.75 13.27
N LEU A 166 5.38 -2.70 12.93
CA LEU A 166 4.01 -2.86 12.43
C LEU A 166 3.99 -3.47 11.02
N ASN A 167 4.93 -3.12 10.14
CA ASN A 167 5.03 -3.76 8.84
C ASN A 167 5.49 -5.22 8.96
N ALA A 168 6.34 -5.58 9.92
CA ALA A 168 6.66 -6.98 10.19
C ALA A 168 5.42 -7.78 10.59
N CYS A 169 4.53 -7.20 11.40
CA CYS A 169 3.26 -7.83 11.75
C CYS A 169 2.36 -8.05 10.52
N ARG A 170 2.22 -7.04 9.66
CA ARG A 170 1.45 -7.11 8.40
C ARG A 170 2.01 -8.17 7.45
N ALA A 171 3.33 -8.19 7.29
CA ALA A 171 4.03 -9.10 6.41
C ALA A 171 3.82 -10.56 6.82
N VAL A 172 3.92 -10.85 8.12
CA VAL A 172 3.69 -12.21 8.64
C VAL A 172 2.20 -12.61 8.57
N ALA A 173 1.29 -11.66 8.78
CA ALA A 173 -0.14 -11.90 8.57
C ALA A 173 -0.46 -12.31 7.13
N PHE A 174 0.11 -11.58 6.16
CA PHE A 174 0.00 -11.89 4.75
C PHE A 174 0.59 -13.27 4.43
N ALA A 175 1.80 -13.57 4.91
CA ALA A 175 2.44 -14.86 4.66
C ALA A 175 1.67 -16.06 5.26
N SER A 176 0.85 -15.83 6.29
CA SER A 176 0.06 -16.86 6.94
C SER A 176 -1.33 -17.07 6.32
N GLY A 177 -1.95 -16.04 5.74
CA GLY A 177 -3.37 -16.11 5.34
C GLY A 177 -3.74 -15.32 4.08
N GLY A 178 -2.76 -14.75 3.39
CA GLY A 178 -2.95 -14.00 2.15
C GLY A 178 -3.68 -12.66 2.28
N ARG A 179 -4.03 -12.24 3.51
CA ARG A 179 -4.75 -10.99 3.75
C ARG A 179 -3.80 -9.83 3.95
N LEU A 180 -4.06 -8.73 3.24
CA LEU A 180 -3.41 -7.44 3.43
C LEU A 180 -4.17 -6.66 4.51
N LEU A 181 -3.46 -6.24 5.55
CA LEU A 181 -4.04 -5.60 6.72
C LEU A 181 -3.53 -4.17 6.89
N SER A 182 -4.28 -3.34 7.63
CA SER A 182 -3.75 -2.07 8.15
C SER A 182 -2.62 -2.32 9.16
N LYS A 183 -1.90 -1.27 9.55
CA LYS A 183 -0.85 -1.37 10.59
C LYS A 183 -1.41 -1.84 11.93
N ILE A 184 -2.58 -1.33 12.31
CA ILE A 184 -3.24 -1.64 13.58
C ILE A 184 -3.80 -3.06 13.55
N ASP A 185 -4.50 -3.44 12.48
CA ASP A 185 -5.04 -4.80 12.34
C ASP A 185 -3.92 -5.86 12.23
N GLY A 186 -2.78 -5.51 11.62
CA GLY A 186 -1.61 -6.37 11.60
C GLY A 186 -1.07 -6.64 13.00
N ALA A 187 -1.00 -5.61 13.86
CA ALA A 187 -0.60 -5.77 15.25
C ALA A 187 -1.61 -6.63 16.05
N ASP A 188 -2.91 -6.41 15.85
CA ASP A 188 -3.96 -7.19 16.51
C ASP A 188 -3.97 -8.66 16.07
N TRP A 189 -3.77 -8.89 14.78
CA TRP A 189 -3.58 -10.22 14.24
C TRP A 189 -2.36 -10.91 14.88
N TRP A 190 -1.24 -10.20 15.00
CA TRP A 190 -0.03 -10.74 15.63
C TRP A 190 -0.30 -11.19 17.06
N VAL A 191 -0.91 -10.31 17.88
CA VAL A 191 -1.23 -10.62 19.28
C VAL A 191 -2.18 -11.80 19.39
N SER A 192 -3.19 -11.87 18.51
CA SER A 192 -4.13 -13.00 18.47
C SER A 192 -3.45 -14.32 18.10
N ARG A 193 -2.42 -14.28 17.25
CA ARG A 193 -1.73 -15.47 16.73
C ARG A 193 -0.60 -15.98 17.61
N PHE A 194 0.19 -15.07 18.16
CA PHE A 194 1.46 -15.35 18.86
C PHE A 194 1.45 -14.93 20.33
N GLY A 195 0.39 -14.26 20.81
CA GLY A 195 0.31 -13.70 22.15
C GLY A 195 0.89 -12.29 22.25
N PRO A 196 0.76 -11.66 23.43
CA PRO A 196 1.19 -10.29 23.66
C PRO A 196 2.71 -10.14 23.48
N ASN A 197 3.12 -9.04 22.85
CA ASN A 197 4.53 -8.69 22.67
C ASN A 197 4.73 -7.20 23.01
N PRO A 198 5.71 -6.84 23.86
CA PRO A 198 5.93 -5.44 24.26
C PRO A 198 6.23 -4.50 23.09
N LEU A 199 7.04 -4.93 22.10
CA LEU A 199 7.37 -4.12 20.93
C LEU A 199 6.13 -3.84 20.09
N VAL A 200 5.31 -4.87 19.85
CA VAL A 200 4.06 -4.74 19.08
C VAL A 200 3.09 -3.81 19.79
N SER A 201 2.96 -3.95 21.12
CA SER A 201 2.08 -3.10 21.93
C SER A 201 2.54 -1.64 21.92
N GLN A 202 3.84 -1.39 22.12
CA GLN A 202 4.43 -0.06 22.10
C GLN A 202 4.27 0.59 20.72
N ALA A 203 4.58 -0.14 19.65
CA ALA A 203 4.43 0.35 18.27
C ALA A 203 2.96 0.67 17.94
N LYS A 204 2.03 -0.19 18.36
CA LYS A 204 0.59 0.05 18.18
C LYS A 204 0.13 1.32 18.91
N SER A 205 0.50 1.48 20.17
CA SER A 205 0.18 2.67 20.96
C SER A 205 0.78 3.95 20.35
N ALA A 206 2.04 3.89 19.90
CA ALA A 206 2.71 5.01 19.24
C ALA A 206 2.02 5.38 17.90
N GLN A 207 1.56 4.40 17.13
CA GLN A 207 0.81 4.63 15.89
C GLN A 207 -0.54 5.31 16.14
N LEU A 208 -1.29 4.87 17.15
CA LEU A 208 -2.56 5.50 17.53
C LEU A 208 -2.37 6.93 18.06
N ALA A 209 -1.28 7.17 18.78
CA ALA A 209 -0.94 8.49 19.31
C ALA A 209 -0.26 9.43 18.29
N GLY A 210 0.07 8.94 17.09
CA GLY A 210 0.83 9.70 16.10
C GLY A 210 2.27 10.03 16.54
N GLN A 211 2.81 9.31 17.52
CA GLN A 211 4.15 9.54 18.07
C GLN A 211 5.19 8.64 17.39
N PRO A 212 6.38 9.17 17.07
CA PRO A 212 7.50 8.35 16.61
C PRO A 212 8.10 7.55 17.77
N LEU A 213 8.79 6.46 17.45
CA LEU A 213 9.62 5.70 18.38
C LEU A 213 11.13 5.89 18.13
N GLY A 214 11.51 6.59 17.07
CA GLY A 214 12.90 6.72 16.64
C GLY A 214 13.38 5.51 15.84
N PRO A 215 14.68 5.42 15.52
CA PRO A 215 15.26 4.28 14.80
C PRO A 215 15.05 2.95 15.54
N ALA A 216 15.04 1.84 14.79
CA ALA A 216 14.91 0.50 15.37
C ALA A 216 16.07 0.16 16.31
N ASP A 217 15.75 -0.22 17.54
CA ASP A 217 16.70 -0.81 18.49
C ASP A 217 17.03 -2.27 18.13
N SER A 218 17.94 -2.88 18.90
CA SER A 218 18.36 -4.29 18.65
C SER A 218 17.20 -5.28 18.80
N ALA A 219 16.27 -5.05 19.72
CA ALA A 219 15.14 -5.94 19.93
C ALA A 219 14.14 -5.87 18.75
N ALA A 220 13.88 -4.66 18.24
CA ALA A 220 13.11 -4.45 17.03
C ALA A 220 13.80 -5.04 15.79
N ALA A 221 15.12 -4.88 15.67
CA ALA A 221 15.90 -5.49 14.59
C ALA A 221 15.79 -7.03 14.58
N GLU A 222 15.95 -7.67 15.74
CA GLU A 222 15.76 -9.11 15.86
C GLU A 222 14.31 -9.55 15.59
N PHE A 223 13.32 -8.77 16.01
CA PHE A 223 11.91 -9.03 15.75
C PHE A 223 11.62 -9.06 14.24
N VAL A 224 12.09 -8.05 13.51
CA VAL A 224 11.90 -7.95 12.05
C VAL A 224 12.73 -9.02 11.32
N ALA A 225 13.95 -9.33 11.77
CA ALA A 225 14.75 -10.40 11.19
C ALA A 225 14.05 -11.77 11.30
N ARG A 226 13.40 -12.06 12.45
CA ARG A 226 12.56 -13.27 12.59
C ARG A 226 11.36 -13.25 11.64
N ALA A 227 10.71 -12.10 11.47
CA ALA A 227 9.62 -11.96 10.51
C ALA A 227 10.08 -12.26 9.08
N ILE A 228 11.21 -11.71 8.64
CA ILE A 228 11.82 -12.01 7.33
C ILE A 228 12.04 -13.52 7.17
N GLY A 229 12.59 -14.19 8.18
CA GLY A 229 12.80 -15.64 8.15
C GLY A 229 11.50 -16.45 7.95
N LEU A 230 10.39 -16.02 8.56
CA LEU A 230 9.07 -16.62 8.37
C LEU A 230 8.55 -16.42 6.94
N LEU A 231 8.73 -15.23 6.38
CA LEU A 231 8.35 -14.91 5.01
C LEU A 231 9.11 -15.77 4.00
N GLU A 232 10.44 -15.85 4.14
CA GLU A 232 11.28 -16.65 3.26
C GLU A 232 10.96 -18.16 3.37
N ALA A 233 10.60 -18.65 4.56
CA ALA A 233 10.13 -20.01 4.73
C ALA A 233 8.80 -20.27 3.99
N SER A 234 7.85 -19.32 4.08
CA SER A 234 6.58 -19.38 3.35
C SER A 234 6.79 -19.39 1.83
N ALA A 235 7.66 -18.50 1.31
CA ALA A 235 8.00 -18.47 -0.12
C ALA A 235 8.55 -19.82 -0.63
N ARG A 236 9.43 -20.47 0.15
CA ARG A 236 9.95 -21.81 -0.20
C ARG A 236 8.85 -22.87 -0.24
N GLN A 237 7.85 -22.78 0.65
CA GLN A 237 6.72 -23.70 0.64
C GLN A 237 5.84 -23.47 -0.61
N ILE A 238 5.50 -22.22 -0.91
CA ILE A 238 4.70 -21.85 -2.09
C ILE A 238 5.36 -22.37 -3.38
N ALA A 239 6.68 -22.16 -3.53
CA ALA A 239 7.43 -22.64 -4.70
C ALA A 239 7.39 -24.17 -4.84
N ARG A 240 7.51 -24.91 -3.72
CA ARG A 240 7.47 -26.38 -3.71
C ARG A 240 6.10 -26.94 -4.06
N TYR A 241 5.01 -26.31 -3.62
CA TYR A 241 3.66 -26.75 -3.96
C TYR A 241 3.32 -26.38 -5.42
N GLY A 242 3.67 -25.19 -5.88
CA GLY A 242 3.49 -24.78 -7.28
C GLY A 242 4.15 -25.74 -8.28
N ALA A 243 5.39 -26.16 -8.01
CA ALA A 243 6.14 -27.08 -8.86
C ALA A 243 5.61 -28.54 -8.88
N ARG A 244 4.71 -28.93 -7.97
CA ARG A 244 4.09 -30.27 -7.94
C ARG A 244 2.71 -30.32 -8.62
N SER A 245 2.22 -29.19 -9.11
CA SER A 245 0.88 -29.07 -9.70
C SER A 245 0.91 -28.91 -11.23
N VAL A 246 2.08 -29.09 -11.84
CA VAL A 246 2.35 -28.99 -13.28
C VAL A 246 2.79 -30.35 -13.79
#